data_AF-A0A2D5KB33-F1
#
_entry.id   AF-A0A2D5KB33-F1
#
_cell.length_a   1.000
_cell.length_b   1.000
_cell.length_c   1.000
_cell.angle_alpha   90.00
_cell.angle_beta   90.00
_cell.angle_gamma   90.00
#
_symmetry.space_group_name_H-M   'P 1'
#
loop_
_entity.id
_entity.type
_entity.pdbx_description
1 polymer ?
#
loop_
_entity_poly.entity_id
_entity_poly.type
_entity_poly.pdbx_seq_one_letter_code
_entity_poly.pdbx_strand_id
1 'polypeptide(L)'
;MKIADKKEVRINNLKSGITFEKTGGGDWKVWDRFISVDKQKVYYIGNVCDTCKFFFTRQSESTVLSINQENLINSLNEGSFDFVKENLRNLGEVIPNGNYLVLKTTIKPESVNKDSQNDYFKSEQKETWREYDNEEAIKSNDQFRNYYREQLVDFGKVKQDHKEAFFNFFIPLNNFGEFNEERVDYYKETISKGKLPFAVSVAVLDVKTSEEYPIINGKEVEPEFGTHWCLANYIVDGHHKIKAASELNKEIGLITFISRDESWRLIEDMVSKIRGEKKKSWKFWKR
;
A
#
# COMPACT_ATOMS: atom_id res chain seq x y z
N MET A 1 -4.30 -8.21 7.33
CA MET A 1 -4.40 -6.96 8.08
C MET A 1 -5.46 -7.08 9.17
N LYS A 2 -5.17 -6.61 10.39
CA LYS A 2 -6.13 -6.44 11.49
C LYS A 2 -6.11 -5.00 11.95
N ILE A 3 -7.27 -4.33 12.02
CA ILE A 3 -7.35 -2.92 12.44
C ILE A 3 -7.60 -2.85 13.95
N ALA A 4 -6.63 -2.33 14.70
CA ALA A 4 -6.74 -2.14 16.15
C ALA A 4 -7.36 -0.77 16.51
N ASP A 5 -7.00 0.29 15.78
CA ASP A 5 -7.51 1.63 16.02
C ASP A 5 -7.58 2.45 14.71
N LYS A 6 -8.42 3.49 14.68
CA LYS A 6 -8.53 4.43 13.55
C LYS A 6 -8.74 5.87 14.01
N LYS A 7 -8.16 6.85 13.30
CA LYS A 7 -8.33 8.28 13.60
C LYS A 7 -8.23 9.15 12.36
N GLU A 8 -9.10 10.16 12.27
CA GLU A 8 -8.98 11.22 11.26
C GLU A 8 -7.91 12.23 11.67
N VAL A 9 -7.05 12.58 10.73
CA VAL A 9 -6.02 13.59 10.92
C VAL A 9 -5.88 14.44 9.68
N ARG A 10 -5.76 15.76 9.86
CA ARG A 10 -5.31 16.67 8.81
C ARG A 10 -3.87 17.06 9.07
N ILE A 11 -3.01 16.83 8.08
CA ILE A 11 -1.59 17.20 8.13
C ILE A 11 -1.39 18.47 7.30
N ASN A 12 -0.86 19.50 7.97
CA ASN A 12 -0.43 20.75 7.36
C ASN A 12 1.06 20.94 7.66
N ASN A 13 1.90 20.25 6.89
CA ASN A 13 3.34 20.29 6.93
C ASN A 13 3.92 20.74 5.57
N LEU A 14 4.18 22.03 5.43
CA LEU A 14 4.78 22.60 4.21
C LEU A 14 6.26 22.22 4.02
N LYS A 15 6.87 21.56 5.00
CA LYS A 15 8.29 21.16 4.99
C LYS A 15 8.48 19.63 4.87
N SER A 16 7.40 18.87 4.67
CA SER A 16 7.53 17.43 4.44
C SER A 16 8.44 17.18 3.24
N GLY A 17 9.46 16.34 3.42
CA GLY A 17 10.24 15.84 2.31
C GLY A 17 9.40 14.99 1.36
N ILE A 18 8.34 14.34 1.87
CA ILE A 18 7.46 13.48 1.08
C ILE A 18 6.25 14.27 0.57
N THR A 19 5.96 14.15 -0.72
CA THR A 19 4.80 14.80 -1.36
C THR A 19 4.11 13.87 -2.36
N PHE A 20 2.81 14.10 -2.56
CA PHE A 20 2.08 13.57 -3.70
C PHE A 20 2.11 14.59 -4.84
N GLU A 21 2.40 14.11 -6.04
CA GLU A 21 2.39 14.93 -7.25
C GLU A 21 1.42 14.35 -8.27
N LYS A 22 0.78 15.23 -9.03
CA LYS A 22 -0.18 14.88 -10.07
C LYS A 22 0.22 15.54 -11.38
N THR A 23 0.20 14.79 -12.47
CA THR A 23 0.37 15.33 -13.83
C THR A 23 -0.77 14.90 -14.71
N GLY A 24 -0.98 15.63 -15.80
CA GLY A 24 -1.99 15.33 -16.81
C GLY A 24 -1.62 15.98 -18.14
N GLY A 25 -2.43 15.76 -19.16
CA GLY A 25 -2.23 16.27 -20.50
C GLY A 25 -3.47 16.09 -21.36
N GLY A 26 -3.55 16.81 -22.48
CA GLY A 26 -4.70 16.78 -23.39
C GLY A 26 -6.01 17.06 -22.66
N ASP A 27 -6.96 16.12 -22.77
CA ASP A 27 -8.30 16.24 -22.18
C ASP A 27 -8.34 16.01 -20.65
N TRP A 28 -7.26 15.50 -20.05
CA TRP A 28 -7.22 15.12 -18.63
C TRP A 28 -6.23 15.97 -17.85
N LYS A 29 -6.75 16.92 -17.05
CA LYS A 29 -5.91 17.80 -16.19
C LYS A 29 -5.10 17.04 -15.15
N VAL A 30 -5.61 15.89 -14.69
CA VAL A 30 -4.93 14.96 -13.79
C VAL A 30 -5.16 13.57 -14.33
N TRP A 31 -4.06 12.88 -14.63
CA TRP A 31 -4.06 11.50 -15.08
C TRP A 31 -3.16 10.65 -14.19
N ASP A 32 -1.91 11.08 -14.03
CA ASP A 32 -0.86 10.36 -13.33
C ASP A 32 -0.68 10.86 -11.90
N ARG A 33 -0.34 9.95 -11.00
CA ARG A 33 0.01 10.25 -9.61
C ARG A 33 1.42 9.76 -9.29
N PHE A 34 2.18 10.53 -8.55
CA PHE A 34 3.54 10.19 -8.12
C PHE A 34 3.69 10.40 -6.62
N ILE A 35 4.63 9.68 -6.03
CA ILE A 35 5.20 10.01 -4.73
C ILE A 35 6.61 10.51 -4.95
N SER A 36 6.89 11.67 -4.37
CA SER A 36 8.19 12.32 -4.43
C SER A 36 8.78 12.46 -3.04
N VAL A 37 10.10 12.38 -2.98
CA VAL A 37 10.89 12.68 -1.79
C VAL A 37 11.89 13.76 -2.16
N ASP A 38 11.93 14.84 -1.38
CA ASP A 38 12.75 16.03 -1.63
C ASP A 38 12.62 16.56 -3.07
N LYS A 39 11.37 16.54 -3.58
CA LYS A 39 10.97 16.95 -4.94
C LYS A 39 11.48 16.05 -6.08
N GLN A 40 12.09 14.91 -5.76
CA GLN A 40 12.41 13.87 -6.73
C GLN A 40 11.29 12.83 -6.75
N LYS A 41 10.71 12.57 -7.92
CA LYS A 41 9.75 11.48 -8.11
C LYS A 41 10.44 10.14 -7.85
N VAL A 42 10.01 9.45 -6.80
CA VAL A 42 10.54 8.13 -6.41
C VAL A 42 9.67 7.02 -6.95
N TYR A 43 8.35 7.22 -6.97
CA TYR A 43 7.40 6.27 -7.54
C TYR A 43 6.36 6.97 -8.41
N TYR A 44 6.05 6.36 -9.55
CA TYR A 44 4.81 6.55 -10.28
C TYR A 44 3.79 5.54 -9.73
N ILE A 45 2.70 6.03 -9.14
CA ILE A 45 1.82 5.26 -8.26
C ILE A 45 0.43 5.01 -8.87
N GLY A 46 0.37 4.92 -10.19
CA GLY A 46 -0.86 4.69 -10.92
C GLY A 46 -1.51 5.96 -11.49
N ASN A 47 -2.71 5.75 -12.01
CA ASN A 47 -3.53 6.78 -12.62
C ASN A 47 -4.94 6.83 -12.03
N VAL A 48 -5.71 7.84 -12.42
CA VAL A 48 -7.09 8.08 -11.95
C VAL A 48 -8.14 7.15 -12.57
N CYS A 49 -7.81 6.43 -13.64
CA CYS A 49 -8.74 5.56 -14.39
C CYS A 49 -9.10 4.31 -13.60
N ASP A 50 -10.38 3.99 -13.50
CA ASP A 50 -10.94 2.87 -12.74
C ASP A 50 -10.83 1.52 -13.42
N THR A 51 -10.90 1.52 -14.74
CA THR A 51 -10.81 0.30 -15.54
C THR A 51 -9.38 -0.12 -15.86
N CYS A 52 -8.43 0.78 -15.67
CA CYS A 52 -7.02 0.56 -15.90
C CYS A 52 -6.39 -0.31 -14.79
N LYS A 53 -5.42 -1.14 -15.16
CA LYS A 53 -4.70 -2.00 -14.22
C LYS A 53 -4.01 -1.20 -13.10
N PHE A 54 -3.96 -1.77 -11.90
CA PHE A 54 -3.17 -1.23 -10.78
C PHE A 54 -1.67 -1.36 -11.06
N PHE A 55 -0.85 -0.38 -10.70
CA PHE A 55 0.60 -0.51 -10.76
C PHE A 55 1.28 0.50 -9.85
N PHE A 56 2.55 0.24 -9.57
CA PHE A 56 3.49 1.22 -9.03
C PHE A 56 4.85 0.99 -9.69
N THR A 57 5.59 2.06 -9.91
CA THR A 57 6.76 2.07 -10.76
C THR A 57 7.83 2.96 -10.14
N ARG A 58 8.89 2.38 -9.58
CA ARG A 58 10.10 3.06 -9.10
C ARG A 58 10.67 3.94 -10.22
N GLN A 59 11.02 5.17 -9.90
CA GLN A 59 11.55 6.18 -10.82
C GLN A 59 12.98 6.60 -10.46
N SER A 60 13.45 6.31 -9.24
CA SER A 60 14.79 6.64 -8.77
C SER A 60 15.38 5.61 -7.80
N GLU A 61 16.70 5.46 -7.85
CA GLU A 61 17.53 4.60 -6.99
C GLU A 61 18.11 5.34 -5.77
N SER A 62 17.71 6.58 -5.49
CA SER A 62 18.32 7.37 -4.41
C SER A 62 17.25 8.00 -3.54
N THR A 63 17.06 7.40 -2.36
CA THR A 63 16.34 8.07 -1.28
C THR A 63 16.74 7.53 0.09
N VAL A 64 17.40 8.36 0.89
CA VAL A 64 17.57 8.10 2.33
C VAL A 64 16.54 8.94 3.07
N LEU A 65 15.40 8.32 3.37
CA LEU A 65 14.46 8.86 4.35
C LEU A 65 14.94 8.49 5.76
N SER A 66 15.06 9.48 6.64
CA SER A 66 15.33 9.26 8.06
C SER A 66 14.39 10.12 8.89
N ILE A 67 13.59 9.47 9.74
CA ILE A 67 12.82 10.14 10.78
C ILE A 67 13.82 10.43 11.91
N ASN A 68 14.12 11.69 12.19
CA ASN A 68 15.07 12.07 13.24
C ASN A 68 14.35 12.53 14.52
N GLN A 69 13.60 11.61 15.14
CA GLN A 69 12.90 11.87 16.42
C GLN A 69 13.01 10.65 17.35
N GLU A 70 13.97 10.70 18.27
CA GLU A 70 14.34 9.57 19.14
C GLU A 70 13.15 9.00 19.96
N ASN A 71 12.37 9.86 20.62
CA ASN A 71 11.22 9.42 21.42
C ASN A 71 10.15 8.72 20.58
N LEU A 72 9.88 9.22 19.38
CA LEU A 72 8.95 8.60 18.45
C LEU A 72 9.47 7.23 17.99
N ILE A 73 10.75 7.14 17.62
CA ILE A 73 11.42 5.89 17.21
C ILE A 73 11.32 4.85 18.32
N ASN A 74 11.57 5.23 19.58
CA ASN A 74 11.49 4.31 20.71
C ASN A 74 10.08 3.75 20.89
N SER A 75 9.04 4.60 20.85
CA SER A 75 7.64 4.14 20.95
C SER A 75 7.24 3.19 19.81
N LEU A 76 7.74 3.45 18.59
CA LEU A 76 7.53 2.57 17.44
C LEU A 76 8.26 1.24 17.62
N ASN A 77 9.49 1.24 18.12
CA ASN A 77 10.29 0.02 18.33
C ASN A 77 9.72 -0.87 19.45
N GLU A 78 9.18 -0.28 20.50
CA GLU A 78 8.63 -1.01 21.64
C GLU A 78 7.22 -1.55 21.41
N GLY A 79 6.51 -1.02 20.40
CA GLY A 79 5.10 -1.36 20.18
C GLY A 79 4.13 -0.59 21.06
N SER A 80 4.59 0.45 21.75
CA SER A 80 3.80 1.27 22.69
C SER A 80 3.11 2.47 22.02
N PHE A 81 3.32 2.67 20.72
CA PHE A 81 2.75 3.79 19.97
C PHE A 81 1.21 3.86 20.08
N ASP A 82 0.68 5.04 20.36
CA ASP A 82 -0.75 5.33 20.45
C ASP A 82 -1.15 6.58 19.63
N PHE A 83 -2.45 6.82 19.52
CA PHE A 83 -3.00 7.96 18.79
C PHE A 83 -3.15 9.22 19.64
N VAL A 84 -2.28 9.41 20.64
CA VAL A 84 -2.18 10.68 21.36
C VAL A 84 -1.74 11.79 20.40
N LYS A 85 -2.27 12.99 20.61
CA LYS A 85 -2.12 14.14 19.69
C LYS A 85 -0.66 14.47 19.38
N GLU A 86 0.23 14.34 20.36
CA GLU A 86 1.66 14.60 20.21
C GLU A 86 2.33 13.58 19.28
N ASN A 87 2.09 12.28 19.49
CA ASN A 87 2.61 11.21 18.64
C ASN A 87 2.18 11.35 17.17
N LEU A 88 0.92 11.70 16.93
CA LEU A 88 0.41 11.95 15.57
C LEU A 88 0.97 13.23 14.95
N ARG A 89 1.17 14.28 15.74
CA ARG A 89 1.82 15.51 15.28
C ARG A 89 3.27 15.24 14.85
N ASN A 90 3.99 14.48 15.67
CA ASN A 90 5.37 14.08 15.44
C ASN A 90 5.52 13.25 14.16
N LEU A 91 4.67 12.24 13.95
CA LEU A 91 4.62 11.52 12.66
C LEU A 91 4.24 12.46 11.50
N GLY A 92 3.29 13.38 11.73
CA GLY A 92 2.87 14.36 10.75
C GLY A 92 3.99 15.22 10.15
N GLU A 93 5.15 15.32 10.82
CA GLU A 93 6.31 16.07 10.32
C GLU A 93 7.03 15.40 9.13
N VAL A 94 6.73 14.12 8.84
CA VAL A 94 7.29 13.39 7.69
C VAL A 94 6.23 12.92 6.70
N ILE A 95 4.96 13.16 6.99
CA ILE A 95 3.82 12.78 6.15
C ILE A 95 3.46 13.96 5.23
N PRO A 96 3.08 13.70 3.95
CA PRO A 96 2.63 14.75 3.04
C PRO A 96 1.45 15.55 3.59
N ASN A 97 1.24 16.73 3.01
CA ASN A 97 0.04 17.51 3.28
C ASN A 97 -1.21 16.77 2.80
N GLY A 98 -2.28 16.82 3.60
CA GLY A 98 -3.56 16.26 3.20
C GLY A 98 -4.46 15.85 4.36
N ASN A 99 -5.58 15.25 3.99
CA ASN A 99 -6.53 14.63 4.90
C ASN A 99 -6.32 13.12 4.91
N TYR A 100 -6.22 12.55 6.11
CA TYR A 100 -5.86 11.15 6.28
C TYR A 100 -6.83 10.43 7.21
N LEU A 101 -7.18 9.20 6.82
CA LEU A 101 -7.57 8.20 7.79
C LEU A 101 -6.31 7.46 8.25
N VAL A 102 -5.97 7.60 9.52
CA VAL A 102 -4.83 6.92 10.14
C VAL A 102 -5.31 5.61 10.75
N LEU A 103 -4.70 4.49 10.35
CA LEU A 103 -5.00 3.17 10.88
C LEU A 103 -3.82 2.64 11.69
N LYS A 104 -4.09 2.09 12.87
CA LYS A 104 -3.14 1.27 13.63
C LYS A 104 -3.50 -0.18 13.38
N THR A 105 -2.62 -0.92 12.72
CA THR A 105 -2.89 -2.28 12.27
C THR A 105 -1.79 -3.26 12.62
N THR A 106 -2.15 -4.54 12.61
CA THR A 106 -1.21 -5.65 12.60
C THR A 106 -1.25 -6.32 11.24
N ILE A 107 -0.08 -6.57 10.66
CA ILE A 107 0.10 -7.19 9.34
C ILE A 107 1.08 -8.35 9.42
N LYS A 108 1.03 -9.26 8.45
CA LYS A 108 2.01 -10.34 8.30
C LYS A 108 2.63 -10.27 6.89
N PRO A 109 3.71 -9.48 6.70
CA PRO A 109 4.28 -9.24 5.38
C PRO A 109 5.05 -10.47 4.88
N GLU A 110 4.97 -10.71 3.58
CA GLU A 110 5.77 -11.69 2.85
C GLU A 110 6.52 -10.97 1.73
N SER A 111 7.82 -11.19 1.64
CA SER A 111 8.65 -10.61 0.57
C SER A 111 8.28 -11.22 -0.77
N VAL A 112 7.95 -10.36 -1.71
CA VAL A 112 7.71 -10.72 -3.11
C VAL A 112 8.93 -10.28 -3.90
N ASN A 113 9.47 -11.21 -4.67
CA ASN A 113 10.47 -10.96 -5.68
C ASN A 113 9.95 -11.51 -7.02
N LYS A 114 10.74 -11.34 -8.09
CA LYS A 114 10.39 -11.82 -9.43
C LYS A 114 10.03 -13.29 -9.52
N ASP A 115 10.55 -14.13 -8.64
CA ASP A 115 10.35 -15.58 -8.69
C ASP A 115 9.28 -16.04 -7.67
N SER A 116 8.71 -15.10 -6.91
CA SER A 116 7.69 -15.39 -5.91
C SER A 116 6.38 -15.82 -6.54
N GLN A 117 5.79 -16.88 -6.00
CA GLN A 117 4.46 -17.35 -6.39
C GLN A 117 3.33 -16.43 -5.91
N ASN A 118 3.61 -15.58 -4.91
CA ASN A 118 2.66 -14.61 -4.37
C ASN A 118 2.76 -13.26 -5.12
N ASP A 119 3.36 -13.22 -6.31
CA ASP A 119 3.49 -11.98 -7.10
C ASP A 119 2.16 -11.62 -7.79
N TYR A 120 1.55 -10.52 -7.30
CA TYR A 120 0.27 -9.98 -7.77
C TYR A 120 0.26 -9.73 -9.28
N PHE A 121 1.39 -9.24 -9.79
CA PHE A 121 1.50 -8.84 -11.18
C PHE A 121 1.64 -10.05 -12.13
N LYS A 122 1.96 -11.23 -11.59
CA LYS A 122 2.10 -12.49 -12.36
C LYS A 122 0.87 -13.38 -12.30
N SER A 123 0.09 -13.29 -11.22
CA SER A 123 -1.15 -14.03 -11.04
C SER A 123 -2.36 -13.10 -11.20
N GLU A 124 -2.81 -12.49 -10.11
CA GLU A 124 -4.13 -11.93 -9.97
C GLU A 124 -4.41 -10.80 -10.98
N GLN A 125 -3.41 -9.94 -11.26
CA GLN A 125 -3.58 -8.90 -12.27
C GLN A 125 -3.73 -9.48 -13.68
N LYS A 126 -2.92 -10.48 -14.03
CA LYS A 126 -2.91 -11.09 -15.37
C LYS A 126 -4.18 -11.90 -15.63
N GLU A 127 -4.73 -12.51 -14.58
CA GLU A 127 -6.01 -13.21 -14.65
C GLU A 127 -7.18 -12.27 -14.93
N THR A 128 -7.08 -11.00 -14.51
CA THR A 128 -8.21 -10.06 -14.49
C THR A 128 -8.20 -9.09 -15.68
N TRP A 129 -7.04 -8.53 -16.03
CA TRP A 129 -6.93 -7.60 -17.14
C TRP A 129 -6.37 -8.29 -18.38
N ARG A 130 -6.96 -7.95 -19.52
CA ARG A 130 -6.45 -8.34 -20.83
C ARG A 130 -5.06 -7.73 -21.03
N GLU A 131 -4.03 -8.56 -21.21
CA GLU A 131 -2.74 -8.11 -21.71
C GLU A 131 -2.90 -7.79 -23.20
N TYR A 132 -2.78 -6.52 -23.57
CA TYR A 132 -2.44 -6.20 -24.96
C TYR A 132 -0.97 -6.59 -25.15
N ASP A 133 -0.64 -7.32 -26.22
CA ASP A 133 0.72 -7.72 -26.60
C ASP A 133 1.63 -6.50 -26.74
N ASN A 134 2.11 -5.99 -25.61
CA ASN A 134 3.03 -4.88 -25.55
C ASN A 134 4.14 -5.27 -24.58
N GLU A 135 5.10 -6.03 -25.09
CA GLU A 135 6.27 -6.54 -24.35
C GLU A 135 7.03 -5.43 -23.61
N GLU A 136 6.93 -4.17 -24.04
CA GLU A 136 7.50 -3.02 -23.34
C GLU A 136 6.84 -2.75 -21.97
N ALA A 137 5.53 -2.95 -21.83
CA ALA A 137 4.82 -2.81 -20.56
C ALA A 137 5.15 -3.93 -19.56
N ILE A 138 5.57 -5.11 -20.07
CA ILE A 138 6.08 -6.23 -19.27
C ILE A 138 7.52 -5.94 -18.85
N LYS A 139 8.37 -5.44 -19.75
CA LYS A 139 9.76 -5.05 -19.47
C LYS A 139 9.86 -3.87 -18.50
N SER A 140 8.92 -2.92 -18.53
CA SER A 140 8.89 -1.83 -17.54
C SER A 140 8.61 -2.34 -16.12
N ASN A 141 7.90 -3.47 -15.96
CA ASN A 141 7.58 -4.05 -14.65
C ASN A 141 8.75 -4.83 -14.00
N ASP A 142 9.81 -5.15 -14.74
CA ASP A 142 11.00 -5.84 -14.19
C ASP A 142 11.74 -5.01 -13.14
N GLN A 143 11.57 -3.68 -13.18
CA GLN A 143 12.16 -2.74 -12.23
C GLN A 143 11.40 -2.69 -10.88
N PHE A 144 10.24 -3.32 -10.71
CA PHE A 144 9.40 -3.19 -9.50
C PHE A 144 9.31 -4.43 -8.64
N ARG A 145 10.16 -5.41 -8.92
CA ARG A 145 9.86 -6.77 -8.50
C ARG A 145 10.06 -7.03 -7.02
N ASN A 146 10.56 -6.08 -6.24
CA ASN A 146 10.74 -6.27 -4.81
C ASN A 146 9.81 -5.37 -3.99
N TYR A 147 8.85 -6.00 -3.34
CA TYR A 147 7.92 -5.38 -2.40
C TYR A 147 7.50 -6.43 -1.37
N TYR A 148 6.67 -6.05 -0.40
CA TYR A 148 6.03 -7.04 0.48
C TYR A 148 4.51 -6.96 0.31
N ARG A 149 3.83 -8.07 0.55
CA ARG A 149 2.36 -8.08 0.68
C ARG A 149 1.92 -9.11 1.70
N GLU A 150 0.66 -9.03 2.10
CA GLU A 150 0.03 -10.14 2.81
C GLU A 150 -0.47 -11.18 1.79
N GLN A 151 -0.59 -12.42 2.25
CA GLN A 151 -1.36 -13.43 1.53
C GLN A 151 -2.82 -12.98 1.41
N LEU A 152 -3.51 -13.46 0.37
CA LEU A 152 -4.87 -13.07 0.07
C LEU A 152 -5.80 -13.26 1.30
N VAL A 153 -6.48 -12.19 1.70
CA VAL A 153 -7.38 -12.17 2.86
C VAL A 153 -8.83 -12.43 2.41
N ASP A 154 -9.60 -13.16 3.22
CA ASP A 154 -11.00 -13.56 2.97
C ASP A 154 -12.02 -12.41 2.76
N PHE A 155 -11.61 -11.14 2.70
CA PHE A 155 -12.44 -10.07 2.08
C PHE A 155 -12.97 -10.54 0.72
N GLY A 156 -12.18 -11.36 0.01
CA GLY A 156 -12.50 -11.87 -1.31
C GLY A 156 -13.43 -13.07 -1.41
N LYS A 157 -13.95 -13.64 -0.31
CA LYS A 157 -14.95 -14.72 -0.41
C LYS A 157 -16.41 -14.24 -0.37
N VAL A 158 -16.65 -12.94 -0.54
CA VAL A 158 -18.02 -12.42 -0.67
C VAL A 158 -18.47 -12.56 -2.13
N LYS A 159 -19.21 -13.64 -2.42
CA LYS A 159 -19.88 -13.86 -3.71
C LYS A 159 -20.95 -12.78 -3.93
N GLN A 160 -20.60 -11.68 -4.59
CA GLN A 160 -21.53 -10.85 -5.35
C GLN A 160 -21.08 -10.85 -6.83
N ASP A 161 -21.93 -10.34 -7.74
CA ASP A 161 -21.83 -10.50 -9.20
C ASP A 161 -20.46 -10.15 -9.84
N HIS A 162 -19.54 -9.50 -9.11
CA HIS A 162 -18.15 -9.24 -9.53
C HIS A 162 -17.16 -9.51 -8.40
N LYS A 163 -17.03 -10.79 -8.00
CA LYS A 163 -16.06 -11.33 -7.03
C LYS A 163 -14.89 -10.35 -6.77
N GLU A 164 -14.84 -9.76 -5.57
CA GLU A 164 -13.87 -8.72 -5.23
C GLU A 164 -12.66 -9.35 -4.52
N ALA A 165 -11.47 -8.75 -4.58
CA ALA A 165 -10.32 -9.15 -3.76
C ALA A 165 -9.62 -7.93 -3.14
N PHE A 166 -9.05 -8.12 -1.95
CA PHE A 166 -8.27 -7.10 -1.25
C PHE A 166 -6.79 -7.46 -1.26
N PHE A 167 -5.99 -6.53 -1.78
CA PHE A 167 -4.55 -6.64 -1.94
C PHE A 167 -3.88 -5.53 -1.12
N ASN A 168 -3.06 -5.93 -0.15
CA ASN A 168 -2.35 -5.02 0.74
C ASN A 168 -0.85 -5.06 0.42
N PHE A 169 -0.34 -3.98 -0.17
CA PHE A 169 1.05 -3.87 -0.60
C PHE A 169 1.85 -3.02 0.37
N PHE A 170 3.11 -3.36 0.58
CA PHE A 170 4.08 -2.62 1.39
C PHE A 170 5.33 -2.36 0.53
N ILE A 171 5.51 -1.10 0.16
CA ILE A 171 6.45 -0.66 -0.87
C ILE A 171 7.48 0.26 -0.20
N PRO A 172 8.72 -0.20 0.03
CA PRO A 172 9.75 0.64 0.63
C PRO A 172 10.06 1.88 -0.22
N LEU A 173 10.04 3.07 0.39
CA LEU A 173 10.54 4.28 -0.28
C LEU A 173 12.08 4.29 -0.33
N ASN A 174 12.75 3.70 0.68
CA ASN A 174 14.18 3.40 0.62
C ASN A 174 14.46 2.32 -0.45
N ASN A 175 15.72 2.20 -0.87
CA ASN A 175 16.14 1.16 -1.81
C ASN A 175 15.90 -0.23 -1.23
N PHE A 176 15.28 -1.10 -2.03
CA PHE A 176 15.07 -2.49 -1.62
C PHE A 176 16.38 -3.26 -1.71
N GLY A 177 16.84 -3.86 -0.61
CA GLY A 177 18.11 -4.60 -0.55
C GLY A 177 19.22 -3.88 0.20
N GLU A 178 19.10 -2.57 0.41
CA GLU A 178 20.01 -1.82 1.28
C GLU A 178 19.56 -1.98 2.74
N PHE A 179 19.91 -3.11 3.33
CA PHE A 179 19.62 -3.41 4.72
C PHE A 179 20.90 -3.40 5.55
N ASN A 180 20.82 -2.78 6.72
CA ASN A 180 21.77 -3.02 7.79
C ASN A 180 21.35 -4.33 8.48
N GLU A 181 22.10 -5.40 8.25
CA GLU A 181 21.79 -6.74 8.79
C GLU A 181 21.76 -6.77 10.32
N GLU A 182 22.63 -6.02 11.01
CA GLU A 182 22.58 -5.92 12.48
C GLU A 182 21.23 -5.35 12.97
N ARG A 183 20.68 -4.36 12.24
CA ARG A 183 19.35 -3.82 12.56
C ARG A 183 18.24 -4.81 12.26
N VAL A 184 18.36 -5.59 11.18
CA VAL A 184 17.39 -6.65 10.87
C VAL A 184 17.40 -7.69 11.98
N ASP A 185 18.57 -8.16 12.40
CA ASP A 185 18.70 -9.19 13.44
C ASP A 185 18.22 -8.67 14.80
N TYR A 186 18.51 -7.42 15.15
CA TYR A 186 17.92 -6.76 16.32
C TYR A 186 16.38 -6.83 16.30
N TYR A 187 15.76 -6.52 15.15
CA TYR A 187 14.30 -6.59 15.04
C TYR A 187 13.77 -8.03 15.02
N LYS A 188 14.51 -8.99 14.46
CA LYS A 188 14.15 -10.41 14.56
C LYS A 188 14.11 -10.87 16.01
N GLU A 189 15.13 -10.55 16.79
CA GLU A 189 15.15 -10.87 18.22
C GLU A 189 13.99 -10.20 18.95
N THR A 190 13.75 -8.93 18.66
CA THR A 190 12.68 -8.13 19.26
C THR A 190 11.30 -8.77 19.02
N ILE A 191 11.01 -9.12 17.77
CA ILE A 191 9.76 -9.79 17.37
C ILE A 191 9.66 -11.19 17.99
N SER A 192 10.77 -11.94 18.01
CA SER A 192 10.82 -13.30 18.57
C SER A 192 10.56 -13.31 20.09
N LYS A 193 10.93 -12.24 20.80
CA LYS A 193 10.62 -12.00 22.22
C LYS A 193 9.16 -11.55 22.46
N GLY A 194 8.32 -11.50 21.43
CA GLY A 194 6.89 -11.17 21.51
C GLY A 194 6.58 -9.67 21.48
N LYS A 195 7.57 -8.80 21.23
CA LYS A 195 7.29 -7.37 20.99
C LYS A 195 6.69 -7.17 19.59
N LEU A 196 5.90 -6.11 19.44
CA LEU A 196 5.23 -5.76 18.18
C LEU A 196 5.67 -4.37 17.71
N PRO A 197 6.87 -4.22 17.12
CA PRO A 197 7.32 -2.93 16.61
C PRO A 197 6.40 -2.43 15.49
N PHE A 198 6.29 -1.11 15.33
CA PHE A 198 5.50 -0.47 14.28
C PHE A 198 6.39 0.08 13.15
N ALA A 199 6.02 -0.27 11.92
CA ALA A 199 6.41 0.48 10.72
C ALA A 199 5.42 1.63 10.47
N VAL A 200 5.81 2.59 9.63
CA VAL A 200 5.01 3.76 9.27
C VAL A 200 4.89 3.84 7.76
N SER A 201 3.68 4.05 7.25
CA SER A 201 3.42 4.22 5.82
C SER A 201 2.50 5.39 5.51
N VAL A 202 2.64 5.91 4.29
CA VAL A 202 1.60 6.71 3.62
C VAL A 202 0.97 5.80 2.58
N ALA A 203 -0.36 5.79 2.50
CA ALA A 203 -1.05 4.87 1.61
C ALA A 203 -2.08 5.53 0.69
N VAL A 204 -2.30 4.85 -0.44
CA VAL A 204 -3.35 5.15 -1.41
C VAL A 204 -4.17 3.89 -1.62
N LEU A 205 -5.50 4.03 -1.52
CA LEU A 205 -6.45 2.99 -1.89
C LEU A 205 -6.94 3.24 -3.33
N ASP A 206 -6.67 2.29 -4.20
CA ASP A 206 -7.27 2.22 -5.53
C ASP A 206 -8.23 1.04 -5.60
N VAL A 207 -9.42 1.25 -6.17
CA VAL A 207 -10.34 0.16 -6.51
C VAL A 207 -10.38 0.10 -8.03
N LYS A 208 -9.90 -1.01 -8.61
CA LYS A 208 -9.82 -1.19 -10.06
C LYS A 208 -10.74 -2.32 -10.48
N THR A 209 -11.50 -2.13 -11.56
CA THR A 209 -12.43 -3.13 -12.07
C THR A 209 -12.23 -3.25 -13.58
N SER A 210 -11.93 -4.43 -14.09
CA SER A 210 -11.72 -4.56 -15.54
C SER A 210 -13.03 -4.33 -16.31
N GLU A 211 -12.94 -3.62 -17.44
CA GLU A 211 -14.06 -3.46 -18.38
C GLU A 211 -14.17 -4.65 -19.34
N GLU A 212 -13.03 -5.28 -19.66
CA GLU A 212 -12.93 -6.48 -20.50
C GLU A 212 -12.07 -7.53 -19.80
N TYR A 213 -12.42 -8.81 -19.91
CA TYR A 213 -11.60 -9.88 -19.38
C TYR A 213 -10.68 -10.53 -20.43
N PRO A 214 -9.65 -11.29 -20.02
CA PRO A 214 -8.78 -11.99 -20.95
C PRO A 214 -9.54 -12.96 -21.87
N ILE A 215 -9.06 -13.11 -23.11
CA ILE A 215 -9.56 -14.13 -24.05
C ILE A 215 -8.58 -15.31 -24.07
N ILE A 216 -9.07 -16.49 -23.72
CA ILE A 216 -8.32 -17.74 -23.77
C ILE A 216 -9.05 -18.69 -24.72
N ASN A 217 -8.33 -19.20 -25.74
CA ASN A 217 -8.90 -20.08 -26.77
C ASN A 217 -10.16 -19.50 -27.46
N GLY A 218 -10.15 -18.20 -27.75
CA GLY A 218 -11.23 -17.50 -28.45
C GLY A 218 -12.48 -17.23 -27.60
N LYS A 219 -12.43 -17.45 -26.28
CA LYS A 219 -13.51 -17.12 -25.35
C LYS A 219 -13.03 -16.20 -24.26
N GLU A 220 -13.85 -15.22 -23.90
CA GLU A 220 -13.63 -14.42 -22.71
C GLU A 220 -13.72 -15.31 -21.46
N VAL A 221 -12.75 -15.17 -20.56
CA VAL A 221 -12.64 -15.92 -19.32
C VAL A 221 -12.78 -14.95 -18.16
N GLU A 222 -13.88 -15.09 -17.42
CA GLU A 222 -14.10 -14.30 -16.22
C GLU A 222 -13.11 -14.70 -15.11
N PRO A 223 -12.41 -13.75 -14.49
CA PRO A 223 -11.44 -14.02 -13.43
C PRO A 223 -12.09 -14.56 -12.15
N GLU A 224 -11.26 -15.07 -11.25
CA GLU A 224 -11.70 -15.31 -9.88
C GLU A 224 -12.08 -13.99 -9.21
N PHE A 225 -11.42 -12.88 -9.51
CA PHE A 225 -11.76 -11.56 -8.97
C PHE A 225 -11.82 -10.50 -10.06
N GLY A 226 -13.01 -9.95 -10.34
CA GLY A 226 -13.16 -8.89 -11.35
C GLY A 226 -12.83 -7.49 -10.82
N THR A 227 -12.86 -7.30 -9.50
CA THR A 227 -12.61 -6.02 -8.83
C THR A 227 -11.52 -6.16 -7.77
N HIS A 228 -10.48 -5.35 -7.89
CA HIS A 228 -9.31 -5.37 -7.02
C HIS A 228 -9.27 -4.11 -6.16
N TRP A 229 -9.28 -4.30 -4.84
CA TRP A 229 -9.05 -3.26 -3.84
C TRP A 229 -7.56 -3.27 -3.47
N CYS A 230 -6.80 -2.36 -4.03
CA CYS A 230 -5.36 -2.27 -3.86
C CYS A 230 -5.02 -1.17 -2.86
N LEU A 231 -4.63 -1.54 -1.64
CA LEU A 231 -4.07 -0.63 -0.65
C LEU A 231 -2.54 -0.62 -0.77
N ALA A 232 -2.00 0.42 -1.40
CA ALA A 232 -0.56 0.60 -1.58
C ALA A 232 0.03 1.39 -0.41
N ASN A 233 0.76 0.73 0.49
CA ASN A 233 1.45 1.35 1.62
C ASN A 233 2.90 1.66 1.25
N TYR A 234 3.23 2.93 1.06
CA TYR A 234 4.59 3.40 0.84
C TYR A 234 5.28 3.59 2.18
N ILE A 235 6.26 2.73 2.48
CA ILE A 235 6.90 2.64 3.79
C ILE A 235 7.88 3.80 3.95
N VAL A 236 7.56 4.66 4.91
CA VAL A 236 8.35 5.84 5.30
C VAL A 236 9.40 5.46 6.35
N ASP A 237 9.02 4.63 7.31
CA ASP A 237 9.92 4.07 8.32
C ASP A 237 9.62 2.58 8.58
N GLY A 238 10.65 1.84 8.94
CA GLY A 238 10.51 0.46 9.39
C GLY A 238 10.79 -0.59 8.31
N HIS A 239 11.49 -0.25 7.23
CA HIS A 239 11.87 -1.23 6.19
C HIS A 239 12.69 -2.41 6.77
N HIS A 240 13.61 -2.18 7.72
CA HIS A 240 14.29 -3.25 8.46
C HIS A 240 13.34 -4.10 9.31
N LYS A 241 12.33 -3.47 9.94
CA LYS A 241 11.34 -4.15 10.78
C LYS A 241 10.46 -5.08 9.93
N ILE A 242 10.01 -4.59 8.76
CA ILE A 242 9.22 -5.37 7.79
C ILE A 242 10.04 -6.54 7.23
N LYS A 243 11.33 -6.32 6.87
CA LYS A 243 12.23 -7.43 6.47
C LYS A 243 12.33 -8.49 7.55
N ALA A 244 12.61 -8.09 8.80
CA ALA A 244 12.70 -9.01 9.93
C ALA A 244 11.40 -9.81 10.14
N ALA A 245 10.25 -9.14 10.09
CA ALA A 245 8.93 -9.78 10.21
C ALA A 245 8.67 -10.76 9.08
N SER A 246 9.03 -10.40 7.84
CA SER A 246 8.91 -11.27 6.67
C SER A 246 9.81 -12.49 6.77
N GLU A 247 11.08 -12.34 7.15
CA GLU A 247 12.02 -13.47 7.28
C GLU A 247 11.61 -14.43 8.40
N LEU A 248 10.98 -13.92 9.46
CA LEU A 248 10.43 -14.74 10.54
C LEU A 248 9.03 -15.31 10.25
N ASN A 249 8.38 -14.88 9.17
CA ASN A 249 6.96 -15.15 8.91
C ASN A 249 6.09 -14.81 10.15
N LYS A 250 6.31 -13.62 10.73
CA LYS A 250 5.66 -13.13 11.95
C LYS A 250 4.88 -11.84 11.71
N GLU A 251 3.97 -11.56 12.63
CA GLU A 251 3.20 -10.31 12.61
C GLU A 251 4.05 -9.11 13.04
N ILE A 252 3.74 -7.94 12.50
CA ILE A 252 4.32 -6.65 12.85
C ILE A 252 3.24 -5.57 12.87
N GLY A 253 3.44 -4.51 13.65
CA GLY A 253 2.58 -3.34 13.65
C GLY A 253 2.82 -2.45 12.42
N LEU A 254 1.75 -1.81 11.93
CA LEU A 254 1.80 -0.80 10.89
C LEU A 254 0.89 0.38 11.24
N ILE A 255 1.45 1.59 11.21
CA ILE A 255 0.70 2.85 11.22
C ILE A 255 0.56 3.34 9.78
N THR A 256 -0.65 3.29 9.25
CA THR A 256 -0.96 3.67 7.87
C THR A 256 -1.68 5.00 7.81
N PHE A 257 -1.11 5.99 7.13
CA PHE A 257 -1.78 7.23 6.77
C PHE A 257 -2.43 7.09 5.39
N ILE A 258 -3.70 6.69 5.33
CA ILE A 258 -4.43 6.55 4.06
C ILE A 258 -4.89 7.94 3.61
N SER A 259 -4.34 8.43 2.50
CA SER A 259 -4.67 9.73 1.95
C SER A 259 -6.09 9.74 1.38
N ARG A 260 -6.97 10.58 1.91
CA ARG A 260 -8.33 10.80 1.37
C ARG A 260 -8.32 11.58 0.06
N ASP A 261 -7.28 12.38 -0.16
CA ASP A 261 -7.15 13.27 -1.31
C ASP A 261 -6.57 12.53 -2.54
N GLU A 262 -5.88 11.41 -2.30
CA GLU A 262 -5.25 10.58 -3.34
C GLU A 262 -5.94 9.24 -3.57
N SER A 263 -6.73 8.78 -2.59
CA SER A 263 -7.47 7.52 -2.68
C SER A 263 -8.85 7.69 -3.28
N TRP A 264 -9.41 6.55 -3.65
CA TRP A 264 -10.81 6.40 -3.95
C TRP A 264 -11.70 6.65 -2.73
N ARG A 265 -12.93 7.13 -2.98
CA ARG A 265 -13.93 7.46 -1.93
C ARG A 265 -14.57 6.24 -1.26
N LEU A 266 -13.81 5.14 -1.14
CA LEU A 266 -14.26 3.84 -0.61
C LEU A 266 -13.47 3.38 0.63
N ILE A 267 -12.65 4.27 1.23
CA ILE A 267 -11.85 3.94 2.42
C ILE A 267 -12.72 3.43 3.59
N GLU A 268 -13.89 4.03 3.85
CA GLU A 268 -14.76 3.55 4.93
C GLU A 268 -15.34 2.17 4.64
N ASP A 269 -15.69 1.89 3.39
CA ASP A 269 -16.21 0.58 2.97
C ASP A 269 -15.13 -0.49 3.13
N MET A 270 -13.88 -0.18 2.75
CA MET A 270 -12.72 -1.04 3.00
C MET A 270 -12.58 -1.35 4.49
N VAL A 271 -12.58 -0.32 5.36
CA VAL A 271 -12.44 -0.49 6.82
C VAL A 271 -13.58 -1.32 7.41
N SER A 272 -14.82 -1.02 7.02
CA SER A 272 -16.02 -1.70 7.48
C SER A 272 -15.96 -3.20 7.15
N LYS A 273 -15.62 -3.51 5.90
CA LYS A 273 -15.47 -4.89 5.42
C LYS A 273 -14.28 -5.62 6.10
N ILE A 274 -13.12 -4.98 6.29
CA ILE A 274 -11.97 -5.57 7.03
C ILE A 274 -12.34 -5.89 8.48
N ARG A 275 -13.16 -5.04 9.12
CA ARG A 275 -13.64 -5.26 10.50
C ARG A 275 -14.79 -6.26 10.61
N GLY A 276 -15.33 -6.74 9.48
CA GLY A 276 -16.51 -7.61 9.46
C GLY A 276 -17.79 -6.90 9.92
N GLU A 277 -17.85 -5.57 9.84
CA GLU A 277 -19.04 -4.81 10.16
C GLU A 277 -20.13 -5.09 9.11
N LYS A 278 -21.37 -5.36 9.54
CA LYS A 278 -22.48 -5.58 8.61
C LYS A 278 -22.76 -4.30 7.81
N LYS A 279 -22.86 -4.39 6.47
CA LYS A 279 -23.26 -3.29 5.58
C LYS A 279 -24.46 -2.56 6.20
N LYS A 280 -24.30 -1.27 6.53
CA LYS A 280 -25.46 -0.36 6.46
C LYS A 280 -25.92 -0.38 5.01
N SER A 281 -27.21 -0.48 4.75
CA SER A 281 -27.73 -0.52 3.38
C SER A 281 -27.38 0.79 2.66
N TRP A 282 -26.28 0.80 1.91
CA TRP A 282 -25.94 1.92 1.04
C TRP A 282 -26.69 1.74 -0.28
N LYS A 283 -27.61 2.67 -0.54
CA LYS A 283 -28.26 2.82 -1.85
C LYS A 283 -27.24 3.43 -2.81
N PHE A 284 -26.38 2.60 -3.40
CA PHE A 284 -25.65 3.00 -4.61
C PHE A 284 -26.63 2.93 -5.79
N TRP A 285 -26.56 3.94 -6.65
CA TRP A 285 -27.41 4.21 -7.83
C TRP A 285 -28.75 4.93 -7.57
N LYS A 286 -28.68 6.25 -7.53
CA LYS A 286 -29.53 7.07 -8.40
C LYS A 286 -28.61 7.98 -9.21
N ARG A 287 -28.52 7.68 -10.51
CA ARG A 287 -28.19 8.69 -11.52
C ARG A 287 -29.34 9.68 -11.58
#